data_AF-A0A392UDL4-F1
#
_entry.id   AF-A0A392UDL4-F1
#
_cell.length_a   1.000
_cell.length_b   1.000
_cell.length_c   1.000
_cell.angle_alpha   90.00
_cell.angle_beta   90.00
_cell.angle_gamma   90.00
#
_symmetry.space_group_name_H-M   'P 1'
#
loop_
_entity.id
_entity.type
_entity.pdbx_description
1 polymer ?
#
loop_
_entity_poly.entity_id
_entity_poly.type
_entity_poly.pdbx_seq_one_letter_code
_entity_poly.pdbx_strand_id
1 'polypeptide(L)' 'MDYRAWKAIIKGWNYPVITAENGTTTPKPEAEWTTAEDTEATGNSKALNAIFNGV' A
#
# COMPACT_ATOMS: atom_id res chain seq x y z
N MET A 1 -9.20 5.12 -14.83
CA MET A 1 -8.08 4.90 -13.88
C MET A 1 -7.53 6.21 -13.32
N ASP A 2 -7.51 6.35 -11.99
CA ASP A 2 -6.99 7.53 -11.27
C ASP A 2 -5.45 7.63 -11.35
N TYR A 3 -4.89 8.84 -11.42
CA TYR A 3 -3.44 9.04 -11.55
C TYR A 3 -2.65 8.54 -10.33
N ARG A 4 -3.20 8.63 -9.12
CA ARG A 4 -2.56 8.09 -7.90
C ARG A 4 -2.58 6.56 -7.93
N ALA A 5 -3.67 5.96 -8.41
CA ALA A 5 -3.74 4.53 -8.64
C ALA A 5 -2.71 4.06 -9.69
N TRP A 6 -2.56 4.75 -10.81
CA TRP A 6 -1.53 4.46 -11.82
C TRP A 6 -0.10 4.58 -11.24
N LYS A 7 0.17 5.62 -10.45
CA LYS A 7 1.43 5.74 -9.72
C LYS A 7 1.68 4.60 -8.75
N ALA A 8 0.65 4.10 -8.07
CA ALA A 8 0.79 2.96 -7.15
C ALA A 8 1.19 1.67 -7.90
N ILE A 9 0.65 1.47 -9.11
CA ILE A 9 1.05 0.36 -10.01
C ILE A 9 2.52 0.49 -10.38
N ILE A 10 2.95 1.67 -10.86
CA ILE A 10 4.34 1.89 -11.27
C ILE A 10 5.31 1.74 -10.09
N LYS A 11 4.95 2.28 -8.93
CA LYS A 11 5.81 2.26 -7.73
C LYS A 11 5.97 0.84 -7.18
N GLY A 12 4.97 -0.03 -7.34
CA GLY A 12 4.93 -1.34 -6.71
C GLY A 12 4.78 -1.18 -5.19
N TRP A 13 3.56 -0.90 -4.75
CA TRP A 13 3.29 -0.72 -3.33
C TRP A 13 3.69 -1.97 -2.51
N ASN A 14 4.38 -1.74 -1.40
CA ASN A 14 4.76 -2.78 -0.44
C ASN A 14 4.04 -2.54 0.88
N TYR A 15 3.58 -3.64 1.49
CA TYR A 15 2.89 -3.59 2.77
C TYR A 15 3.83 -3.06 3.87
N PRO A 16 3.41 -2.09 4.72
CA PRO A 16 4.21 -1.58 5.82
C PRO A 16 4.65 -2.68 6.81
N VAL A 17 5.93 -2.71 7.17
CA VAL A 17 6.47 -3.69 8.12
C VAL A 17 7.17 -3.03 9.30
N ILE A 18 7.11 -3.69 10.44
CA ILE A 18 7.92 -3.38 11.62
C ILE A 18 9.10 -4.36 11.64
N THR A 19 10.30 -3.83 11.74
CA THR A 19 11.52 -4.62 11.94
C THR A 19 11.85 -4.67 13.43
N ALA A 20 11.85 -5.86 14.01
CA ALA A 20 12.29 -6.08 15.38
C ALA A 20 13.82 -5.98 15.49
N GLU A 21 14.34 -5.81 16.71
CA GLU A 21 15.80 -5.70 16.97
C GLU A 21 16.59 -6.93 16.48
N ASN A 22 15.95 -8.11 16.44
CA ASN A 22 16.55 -9.33 15.92
C ASN A 22 16.54 -9.44 14.38
N GLY A 23 16.11 -8.40 13.68
CA GLY A 23 16.01 -8.35 12.21
C GLY A 23 14.77 -9.01 11.61
N THR A 24 13.88 -9.57 12.44
CA THR A 24 12.61 -10.15 11.95
C THR A 24 11.67 -9.04 11.53
N THR A 25 11.11 -9.13 10.32
CA THR A 25 10.08 -8.21 9.84
C THR A 25 8.69 -8.83 10.03
N THR A 26 7.76 -8.03 10.54
CA THR A 26 6.36 -8.43 10.70
C THR A 26 5.44 -7.38 10.09
N PRO A 27 4.28 -7.77 9.55
CA PRO A 27 3.29 -6.81 9.07
C PRO A 27 2.92 -5.80 10.16
N LYS A 28 3.06 -4.51 9.85
CA LYS A 28 2.65 -3.43 10.75
C LYS A 28 1.12 -3.40 10.86
N PRO A 29 0.54 -3.32 12.08
CA PRO A 29 -0.91 -3.15 12.25
C PRO A 29 -1.41 -1.87 11.59
N GLU A 30 -2.57 -1.92 10.91
CA GLU A 30 -3.15 -0.76 10.22
C GLU A 30 -3.38 0.44 11.14
N ALA A 31 -3.75 0.21 12.41
CA ALA A 31 -3.95 1.26 13.40
C ALA A 31 -2.69 2.09 13.70
N GLU A 32 -1.50 1.57 13.37
CA GLU A 32 -0.21 2.23 13.57
C GLU A 32 0.32 2.87 12.28
N TRP A 33 -0.41 2.75 11.18
CA TRP A 33 0.02 3.31 9.91
C TRP A 33 0.08 4.84 9.98
N THR A 34 1.10 5.36 9.32
CA THR A 34 1.20 6.80 9.08
C THR A 34 0.21 7.20 8.01
N THR A 35 -0.19 8.48 8.00
CA THR A 35 -1.06 9.02 6.95
C THR A 35 -0.51 8.80 5.53
N ALA A 36 0.82 8.75 5.38
CA ALA A 36 1.46 8.42 4.11
C ALA A 36 1.22 6.96 3.71
N GLU A 37 1.43 6.01 4.63
CA GLU A 37 1.18 4.58 4.42
C GLU A 37 -0.29 4.31 4.05
N ASP A 38 -1.24 4.92 4.78
CA ASP A 38 -2.68 4.85 4.49
C ASP A 38 -3.03 5.39 3.10
N THR A 39 -2.44 6.52 2.73
CA THR A 39 -2.68 7.15 1.42
C THR A 39 -2.18 6.24 0.29
N GLU A 40 -1.02 5.61 0.48
CA GLU A 40 -0.48 4.68 -0.51
C GLU A 40 -1.28 3.38 -0.60
N ALA A 41 -1.71 2.82 0.54
CA ALA A 41 -2.58 1.64 0.57
C ALA A 41 -3.93 1.92 -0.12
N THR A 42 -4.51 3.09 0.08
CA THR A 42 -5.74 3.52 -0.61
C THR A 42 -5.52 3.63 -2.12
N GLY A 43 -4.40 4.20 -2.55
CA GLY A 43 -4.03 4.27 -3.96
C GLY A 43 -3.89 2.88 -4.58
N ASN A 44 -3.25 1.95 -3.87
CA ASN A 44 -3.09 0.57 -4.29
C ASN A 44 -4.43 -0.18 -4.40
N SER A 45 -5.33 -0.02 -3.42
CA SER A 45 -6.67 -0.63 -3.45
C SER A 45 -7.48 -0.18 -4.68
N LYS A 46 -7.43 1.13 -5.00
CA LYS A 46 -8.07 1.67 -6.21
C LYS A 46 -7.44 1.13 -7.49
N ALA A 47 -6.12 0.95 -7.51
CA ALA A 47 -5.41 0.38 -8.65
C ALA A 47 -5.83 -1.08 -8.90
N LEU A 48 -5.84 -1.90 -7.86
CA LEU A 48 -6.31 -3.29 -7.94
C LEU A 48 -7.75 -3.35 -8.42
N ASN A 49 -8.64 -2.52 -7.84
CA ASN A 49 -10.03 -2.46 -8.28
C ASN A 49 -10.16 -2.11 -9.77
N ALA A 50 -9.38 -1.13 -10.27
CA ALA A 50 -9.40 -0.76 -11.69
C ALA A 50 -8.89 -1.90 -12.60
N ILE A 51 -7.87 -2.65 -12.17
CA ILE A 51 -7.33 -3.79 -12.92
C ILE A 51 -8.34 -4.94 -13.00
N PHE A 52 -8.95 -5.31 -11.87
CA PHE A 52 -9.82 -6.49 -11.80
C PHE A 52 -11.25 -6.22 -12.28
N ASN A 53 -11.78 -5.02 -12.04
CA ASN A 53 -13.16 -4.69 -12.35
C ASN A 53 -13.32 -3.78 -13.58
N GLY A 54 -12.21 -3.36 -14.22
CA GLY A 54 -12.24 -2.60 -15.47
C GLY A 54 -12.93 -1.22 -15.38
N VAL A 55 -12.96 -0.61 -14.20
CA VAL A 55 -13.59 0.70 -13.92
C VAL A 55 -12.71 1.89 -14.32
#